data_AF-A0A5P8VXA8-F1
#
_entry.id   AF-A0A5P8VXA8-F1
#
_cell.length_a   1.000
_cell.length_b   1.000
_cell.length_c   1.000
_cell.angle_alpha   90.00
_cell.angle_beta   90.00
_cell.angle_gamma   90.00
#
_symmetry.space_group_name_H-M   'P 1'
#
loop_
_entity.id
_entity.type
_entity.pdbx_description
1 polymer ?
#
loop_
_entity_poly.entity_id
_entity_poly.type
_entity_poly.pdbx_seq_one_letter_code
_entity_poly.pdbx_strand_id
1 'polypeptide(L)' 'MIIQWSDEDDCFLVGFPDFAGQRWRTHGDTYELAVANGIEALESLIIAYEAVGDPLPEPTVSSVC' A
#
# COMPACT_ATOMS: atom_id res chain seq x y z
N MET A 1 -3.42 3.89 -2.49
CA MET A 1 -3.59 2.57 -1.82
C MET A 1 -4.72 1.82 -2.51
N ILE A 2 -4.52 0.54 -2.81
CA ILE A 2 -5.53 -0.37 -3.34
C ILE A 2 -5.76 -1.46 -2.28
N ILE A 3 -7.02 -1.77 -2.00
CA ILE A 3 -7.43 -2.86 -1.12
C ILE A 3 -8.27 -3.84 -1.94
N GLN A 4 -7.91 -5.13 -1.92
CA GLN A 4 -8.56 -6.15 -2.73
C GLN A 4 -8.68 -7.46 -1.96
N TRP A 5 -9.84 -8.12 -2.05
CA TRP A 5 -10.06 -9.46 -1.49
C TRP A 5 -9.22 -10.51 -2.24
N SER A 6 -8.57 -11.41 -1.50
CA SER A 6 -7.91 -12.62 -2.01
C SER A 6 -8.73 -13.84 -1.65
N ASP A 7 -9.22 -14.56 -2.66
CA ASP A 7 -9.90 -15.85 -2.45
C ASP A 7 -8.92 -16.96 -2.02
N GLU A 8 -7.62 -16.83 -2.31
CA GLU A 8 -6.60 -17.81 -1.93
C GLU A 8 -6.20 -17.68 -0.45
N ASP A 9 -6.11 -16.43 0.05
CA ASP A 9 -5.63 -16.11 1.40
C ASP A 9 -6.76 -15.80 2.40
N ASP A 10 -8.02 -15.75 1.95
CA ASP A 10 -9.21 -15.41 2.75
C ASP A 10 -9.08 -14.08 3.52
N CYS A 11 -8.44 -13.08 2.90
CA CYS A 11 -8.23 -11.77 3.50
C CYS A 11 -8.12 -10.65 2.46
N PHE A 12 -8.13 -9.41 2.92
CA PHE A 12 -7.86 -8.24 2.07
C PHE A 12 -6.36 -8.00 1.95
N LEU A 13 -5.87 -7.95 0.72
CA LEU A 13 -4.51 -7.54 0.38
C LEU A 13 -4.45 -6.03 0.13
N VAL A 14 -3.35 -5.41 0.56
CA VAL A 14 -3.13 -3.96 0.45
C VAL A 14 -1.90 -3.69 -0.38
N GLY A 15 -2.05 -2.87 -1.42
CA GLY A 15 -0.99 -2.51 -2.35
C GLY A 15 -0.84 -1.00 -2.54
N PHE A 16 0.38 -0.56 -2.88
CA PHE A 16 0.68 0.84 -3.20
C PHE A 16 1.15 0.93 -4.65
N PRO A 17 0.26 1.24 -5.61
CA PRO A 17 0.58 1.20 -7.03
C PRO A 17 1.65 2.23 -7.44
N ASP A 18 1.77 3.32 -6.71
CA ASP A 18 2.77 4.36 -6.98
C ASP A 18 4.20 3.90 -6.59
N PHE A 19 4.33 2.90 -5.72
CA PHE A 19 5.64 2.39 -5.29
C PHE A 19 6.07 1.18 -6.11
N ALA A 20 7.29 1.24 -6.66
CA ALA A 20 7.90 0.12 -7.35
C ALA A 20 8.13 -1.08 -6.40
N GLY A 21 8.13 -2.30 -6.96
CA GLY A 21 8.42 -3.54 -6.23
C GLY A 21 7.21 -4.45 -6.06
N GLN A 22 7.07 -5.04 -4.86
CA GLN A 22 6.01 -6.01 -4.60
C GLN A 22 4.63 -5.36 -4.65
N ARG A 23 3.71 -6.01 -5.38
CA ARG A 23 2.34 -5.54 -5.59
C ARG A 23 1.55 -5.41 -4.29
N TRP A 24 1.65 -6.43 -3.43
CA TRP A 24 0.98 -6.50 -2.13
C TRP A 24 2.01 -6.30 -1.03
N ARG A 25 1.72 -5.42 -0.09
CA ARG A 25 2.64 -4.98 0.98
C ARG A 25 2.23 -5.49 2.34
N THR A 26 0.92 -5.63 2.57
CA THR A 26 0.34 -6.13 3.81
C THR A 26 -1.06 -6.67 3.53
N HIS A 27 -1.72 -7.16 4.57
CA HIS A 27 -3.07 -7.73 4.50
C HIS A 27 -3.89 -7.35 5.74
N GLY A 28 -5.18 -7.68 5.73
CA GLY A 28 -6.06 -7.60 6.89
C GLY A 28 -7.37 -8.35 6.67
N ASP A 29 -7.92 -8.91 7.73
CA ASP A 29 -9.12 -9.76 7.66
C ASP A 29 -10.41 -8.94 7.49
N THR A 30 -10.36 -7.65 7.85
CA THR A 30 -11.44 -6.68 7.60
C THR A 30 -10.88 -5.47 6.87
N TYR A 31 -11.77 -4.65 6.30
CA TYR A 31 -11.37 -3.40 5.69
C TYR A 31 -10.66 -2.46 6.67
N GLU A 32 -11.14 -2.38 7.92
CA GLU A 32 -10.54 -1.56 8.95
C GLU A 32 -9.11 -2.01 9.27
N LEU A 33 -8.90 -3.32 9.45
CA LEU A 33 -7.58 -3.87 9.71
C LEU A 33 -6.65 -3.70 8.51
N ALA A 34 -7.15 -3.92 7.30
CA ALA A 34 -6.37 -3.71 6.08
C ALA A 34 -5.94 -2.25 5.92
N VAL A 35 -6.83 -1.28 6.20
CA VAL A 35 -6.47 0.15 6.17
C VAL A 35 -5.43 0.47 7.23
N ALA A 36 -5.63 0.01 8.48
CA ALA A 36 -4.69 0.27 9.58
C ALA A 36 -3.29 -0.27 9.26
N ASN A 37 -3.20 -1.54 8.87
CA ASN A 37 -1.94 -2.16 8.48
C ASN A 37 -1.34 -1.47 7.25
N GLY A 38 -2.18 -1.03 6.30
CA GLY A 38 -1.76 -0.29 5.12
C GLY A 38 -1.11 1.06 5.45
N ILE A 39 -1.63 1.78 6.44
CA ILE A 39 -1.03 3.05 6.90
C ILE A 39 0.35 2.78 7.50
N GLU A 40 0.48 1.83 8.41
CA GLU A 40 1.76 1.48 9.04
C GLU A 40 2.81 1.01 8.01
N ALA A 41 2.38 0.21 7.02
CA ALA A 41 3.25 -0.26 5.95
C ALA A 41 3.71 0.89 5.03
N LEU A 42 2.83 1.87 4.77
CA LEU A 42 3.16 3.03 3.94
C LEU A 42 4.17 3.94 4.65
N GLU A 43 3.96 4.22 5.94
CA GLU A 43 4.91 4.99 6.76
C GLU A 43 6.29 4.34 6.80
N SER A 44 6.33 3.03 7.03
CA SER A 44 7.58 2.26 7.01
C SER A 44 8.28 2.31 5.64
N LEU A 45 7.50 2.29 4.55
CA LEU A 45 8.05 2.36 3.20
C LEU A 45 8.64 3.74 2.88
N ILE A 46 7.98 4.82 3.34
CA ILE A 46 8.48 6.19 3.19
C ILE A 46 9.82 6.34 3.91
N ILE A 47 9.90 5.89 5.18
CA ILE A 47 11.14 5.92 5.98
C ILE A 47 12.27 5.17 5.25
N ALA A 48 11.97 4.01 4.65
CA ALA A 48 12.97 3.24 3.92
C ALA A 48 13.52 3.99 2.69
N TYR A 49 12.66 4.65 1.90
CA TYR A 49 13.07 5.46 0.75
C TYR A 49 13.94 6.65 1.17
N GLU A 50 13.53 7.36 2.22
CA GLU A 50 14.29 8.48 2.78
C GLU A 50 15.66 8.04 3.29
N ALA A 51 15.74 6.88 3.95
CA ALA A 51 16.99 6.35 4.48
C ALA A 51 18.03 5.99 3.40
N VAL A 52 17.57 5.57 2.21
CA VAL A 52 18.45 5.25 1.07
C VAL A 52 18.68 6.44 0.13
N GLY A 53 17.98 7.57 0.36
CA GLY A 53 18.07 8.76 -0.47
C GLY A 53 17.32 8.65 -1.81
N ASP A 54 16.41 7.69 -1.93
CA ASP A 54 15.58 7.52 -3.13
C ASP A 54 14.40 8.49 -3.11
N PRO A 55 14.00 9.05 -4.26
CA PRO A 55 12.85 9.93 -4.34
C PRO A 55 11.56 9.15 -4.09
N LEU A 56 10.67 9.72 -3.27
CA LEU A 56 9.31 9.20 -3.12
C LEU A 56 8.54 9.32 -4.44
N PRO A 57 7.66 8.35 -4.75
CA PRO A 57 6.86 8.41 -5.96
C PRO A 57 5.85 9.57 -5.91
N GLU A 58 5.59 10.18 -7.07
CA GLU A 58 4.52 11.16 -7.20
C GLU A 58 3.15 10.47 -7.14
N PRO A 59 2.18 11.03 -6.41
CA PRO A 59 0.86 10.42 -6.28
C PRO A 59 0.09 10.49 -7.60
N THR A 60 -0.56 9.38 -7.99
CA THR A 60 -1.46 9.36 -9.14
C THR A 60 -2.66 10.28 -8.90
N VAL A 61 -2.82 11.31 -9.74
CA VAL A 61 -3.95 12.26 -9.67
C VAL A 61 -5.10 11.75 -10.53
N SER A 62 -6.25 11.48 -9.90
CA SER A 62 -7.49 11.22 -10.64
C SER A 62 -8.13 12.55 -11.06
N SER A 63 -8.30 12.77 -12.36
CA SER A 63 -9.15 13.85 -12.86
C SER A 63 -10.60 13.36 -12.84
N VAL A 64 -11.34 13.77 -11.82
CA VAL A 64 -12.78 13.50 -11.74
C VAL A 64 -13.49 14.52 -12.63
N CYS A 65 -14.08 14.05 -13.73
CA CYS A 65 -15.04 14.83 -14.53
C CYS A 65 -16.44 14.76 -13.93
#